data_AF-A0A1I7FTR1-F1
#
_entry.id   AF-A0A1I7FTR1-F1
#
_cell.length_a   1.000
_cell.length_b   1.000
_cell.length_c   1.000
_cell.angle_alpha   90.00
_cell.angle_beta   90.00
_cell.angle_gamma   90.00
#
_symmetry.space_group_name_H-M   'P 1'
#
loop_
_entity.id
_entity.type
_entity.pdbx_description
1 polymer ?
#
loop_
_entity_poly.entity_id
_entity_poly.type
_entity_poly.pdbx_seq_one_letter_code
_entity_poly.pdbx_strand_id
1 'polypeptide(L)'
;MKTYSPKKYRPFAWLSVFLRSMTYLLRHWLLLLIAVWVISPVGPHLLVWYTYKQYGTYRDYNDCVYLGGRGLIERNVGDDCPVMVIIDRRTGQQVWL
;
A
#
# COMPACT_ATOMS: atom_id res chain seq x y z
N MET A 1 35.11 -50.07 -23.44
CA MET A 1 34.17 -49.51 -22.45
C MET A 1 34.00 -48.03 -22.75
N LYS A 2 32.76 -47.53 -22.95
CA LYS A 2 32.52 -46.11 -23.24
C LYS A 2 32.66 -45.31 -21.94
N THR A 3 33.73 -44.53 -21.84
CA THR A 3 34.00 -43.64 -20.71
C THR A 3 32.93 -42.55 -20.66
N TYR A 4 32.14 -42.55 -19.59
CA TYR A 4 31.10 -41.54 -19.34
C TYR A 4 31.78 -40.20 -19.03
N SER A 5 31.76 -39.27 -19.99
CA SER A 5 32.27 -37.91 -19.80
C SER A 5 31.11 -36.98 -19.38
N PRO A 6 31.10 -36.45 -18.15
CA PRO A 6 29.99 -35.63 -17.68
C PRO A 6 29.99 -34.27 -18.41
N LYS A 7 29.05 -34.09 -19.34
CA LYS A 7 28.74 -32.76 -19.90
C LYS A 7 28.08 -31.91 -18.82
N LYS A 8 28.81 -30.93 -18.29
CA LYS A 8 28.26 -29.90 -17.38
C LYS A 8 27.37 -28.95 -18.18
N TYR A 9 26.06 -29.20 -18.16
CA TYR A 9 25.07 -28.28 -18.70
C TYR A 9 24.86 -27.09 -17.74
N ARG A 10 25.78 -26.11 -17.83
CA ARG A 10 25.77 -24.85 -17.07
C ARG A 10 24.44 -24.06 -17.06
N PRO A 11 23.66 -23.95 -18.16
CA PRO A 11 22.44 -23.14 -18.13
C PRO A 11 21.35 -23.73 -17.23
N PHE A 12 21.23 -25.05 -17.17
CA PHE A 12 20.25 -25.72 -16.30
C PHE A 12 20.58 -25.54 -14.82
N ALA A 13 21.86 -25.45 -14.46
CA ALA A 13 22.26 -25.14 -13.09
C ALA A 13 21.79 -23.74 -12.69
N TRP A 14 21.93 -22.73 -13.56
CA TRP A 14 21.47 -21.37 -13.31
C TRP A 14 19.95 -21.30 -13.16
N LEU A 15 19.23 -22.01 -14.04
CA LEU A 15 17.78 -22.12 -14.00
C LEU A 15 17.28 -22.76 -12.69
N SER A 16 17.98 -23.78 -12.19
CA SER A 16 17.66 -24.42 -10.91
C SER A 16 17.85 -23.50 -9.70
N VAL A 17 18.88 -22.64 -9.73
CA VAL A 17 19.13 -21.65 -8.67
C VAL A 17 18.06 -20.55 -8.71
N PHE A 18 17.68 -20.10 -9.90
CA PHE A 18 16.61 -19.11 -10.07
C PHE A 18 15.26 -19.62 -9.56
N LEU A 19 14.86 -20.84 -9.94
CA LEU A 19 13.62 -21.47 -9.47
C LEU A 19 13.61 -21.68 -7.94
N ARG A 20 14.76 -22.03 -7.34
CA ARG A 20 14.91 -22.10 -5.88
C ARG A 20 14.77 -20.75 -5.20
N SER A 21 15.37 -19.70 -5.76
CA SER A 21 15.22 -18.35 -5.21
C SER A 21 13.76 -17.87 -5.28
N MET A 22 13.10 -18.11 -6.42
CA MET A 22 11.70 -17.71 -6.62
C MET A 22 10.75 -18.44 -5.68
N THR A 23 10.94 -19.74 -5.45
CA THR A 23 10.16 -20.51 -4.47
C THR A 23 10.39 -20.03 -3.04
N TYR A 24 11.60 -19.60 -2.68
CA TYR A 24 11.86 -18.96 -1.39
C TYR A 24 11.13 -17.61 -1.25
N LEU A 25 11.10 -16.79 -2.31
CA LEU A 25 10.35 -15.54 -2.33
C LEU A 25 8.84 -15.78 -2.20
N LEU A 26 8.32 -16.77 -2.94
CA LEU A 26 6.91 -17.17 -2.92
C LEU A 26 6.52 -17.77 -1.56
N ARG A 27 7.43 -18.46 -0.87
CA ARG A 27 7.20 -18.94 0.49
C ARG A 27 6.98 -17.77 1.47
N HIS A 28 7.57 -16.62 1.18
CA HIS A 28 7.39 -15.38 1.93
C HIS A 28 6.36 -14.45 1.29
N TRP A 29 5.38 -14.98 0.54
CA TRP A 29 4.33 -14.21 -0.11
C TRP A 29 3.61 -13.23 0.84
N LEU A 30 3.41 -13.62 2.10
CA LEU A 30 2.81 -12.74 3.11
C LEU A 30 3.65 -11.48 3.34
N LEU A 31 4.99 -11.59 3.40
CA LEU A 31 5.88 -10.44 3.51
C LEU A 31 5.85 -9.57 2.25
N LEU A 32 5.73 -10.19 1.07
CA LEU A 32 5.55 -9.44 -0.18
C LEU A 32 4.23 -8.67 -0.19
N LEU A 33 3.14 -9.27 0.29
CA LEU A 33 1.85 -8.58 0.42
C LEU A 33 1.94 -7.41 1.41
N ILE A 34 2.56 -7.60 2.57
CA ILE A 34 2.78 -6.53 3.54
C ILE A 34 3.65 -5.42 2.92
N ALA A 35 4.72 -5.77 2.22
CA ALA A 35 5.58 -4.80 1.56
C ALA A 35 4.82 -4.01 0.48
N VAL A 36 4.02 -4.67 -0.35
CA VAL A 36 3.17 -4.02 -1.35
C VAL A 36 2.14 -3.10 -0.68
N TRP A 37 1.52 -3.55 0.41
CA TRP A 37 0.56 -2.74 1.15
C TRP A 37 1.20 -1.52 1.78
N VAL A 38 2.39 -1.68 2.35
CA VAL A 38 3.20 -0.57 2.87
C VAL A 38 3.61 0.38 1.76
N ILE A 39 3.90 -0.06 0.54
CA ILE A 39 4.33 0.80 -0.58
C ILE A 39 3.15 1.45 -1.31
N SER A 40 1.95 0.85 -1.23
CA SER A 40 0.77 1.32 -1.94
C SER A 40 0.42 2.77 -1.56
N PRO A 41 0.27 3.67 -2.55
CA PRO A 41 -0.20 5.04 -2.32
C PRO A 41 -1.71 5.09 -1.99
N VAL A 42 -2.42 3.98 -2.23
CA VAL A 42 -3.86 3.84 -1.98
C VAL A 42 -4.06 2.95 -0.76
N GLY A 43 -4.76 3.46 0.25
CA GLY A 43 -5.04 2.72 1.48
C GLY A 43 -6.28 3.23 2.22
N PRO A 44 -6.81 2.43 3.16
CA PRO A 44 -7.87 2.89 4.05
C PRO A 44 -7.31 3.95 4.98
N HIS A 45 -8.03 5.07 5.09
CA HIS A 45 -7.75 6.11 6.06
C HIS A 45 -8.95 6.24 7.01
N LEU A 46 -8.66 6.40 8.29
CA LEU A 46 -9.61 6.52 9.38
C LEU A 46 -9.76 7.99 9.75
N LEU A 47 -11.00 8.45 9.94
CA LEU A 47 -11.26 9.79 10.45
C LEU A 47 -10.71 9.91 11.87
N VAL A 48 -9.85 10.90 12.11
CA VAL A 48 -9.29 11.19 13.44
C VAL A 48 -9.84 12.48 14.00
N TRP A 49 -10.01 13.48 13.15
CA TRP A 49 -10.48 14.79 13.57
C TRP A 49 -11.36 15.42 12.51
N TYR A 50 -12.32 16.24 12.91
CA TYR A 50 -13.17 16.97 11.99
C TYR A 50 -13.58 18.33 12.58
N THR A 51 -13.66 19.34 11.72
CA THR A 51 -14.30 20.62 12.05
C THR A 51 -15.67 20.71 11.38
N TYR A 52 -16.59 21.42 12.03
CA TYR A 52 -17.89 21.73 11.43
C TYR A 52 -18.25 23.18 11.68
N LYS A 53 -18.94 23.79 10.71
CA LYS A 53 -19.64 25.06 10.85
C LYS A 53 -21.13 24.78 10.98
N GLN A 54 -21.75 25.35 11.99
CA GLN A 54 -23.19 25.23 12.19
C GLN A 54 -23.90 26.43 11.56
N TYR A 55 -24.83 26.15 10.67
CA TYR A 55 -25.67 27.14 10.01
C TYR A 55 -27.13 26.83 10.34
N GLY A 56 -27.68 27.47 11.37
CA GLY A 56 -29.04 27.22 11.81
C GLY A 56 -29.27 25.75 12.16
N THR A 57 -30.02 25.03 11.33
CA THR A 57 -30.37 23.60 11.50
C THR A 57 -29.44 22.62 10.79
N TYR A 58 -28.51 23.10 9.94
CA TYR A 58 -27.56 22.24 9.21
C TYR A 58 -26.12 22.42 9.72
N ARG A 59 -25.34 21.33 9.64
CA ARG A 59 -23.91 21.31 9.98
C ARG A 59 -23.13 21.02 8.70
N ASP A 60 -22.16 21.87 8.41
CA ASP A 60 -21.28 21.78 7.26
C ASP A 60 -19.87 21.39 7.74
N TYR A 61 -19.40 20.20 7.36
CA TYR A 61 -18.14 19.64 7.80
C TYR A 61 -17.02 20.09 6.85
N ASN A 62 -16.15 20.99 7.32
CA ASN A 62 -15.21 21.68 6.43
C ASN A 62 -13.81 21.04 6.40
N ASP A 63 -13.23 20.67 7.56
CA ASP A 63 -11.89 20.09 7.62
C ASP A 63 -11.96 18.66 8.15
N CYS A 64 -11.89 17.65 7.28
CA CYS A 64 -11.84 16.24 7.68
C CYS A 64 -10.38 15.77 7.72
N VAL A 65 -9.88 15.38 8.89
CA VAL A 65 -8.51 14.86 9.06
C VAL A 65 -8.54 13.34 9.17
N TYR A 66 -7.84 12.68 8.27
CA TYR A 66 -7.77 11.23 8.15
C TYR A 66 -6.36 10.70 8.45
N LEU A 67 -6.26 9.66 9.27
CA LEU A 67 -5.03 8.92 9.52
C LEU A 67 -5.03 7.62 8.72
N GLY A 68 -4.06 7.50 7.81
CA GLY A 68 -3.78 6.26 7.09
C GLY A 68 -2.49 5.61 7.54
N GLY A 69 -2.18 4.45 6.94
CA GLY A 69 -0.95 3.68 7.24
C GLY A 69 0.37 4.42 6.96
N ARG A 70 0.33 5.62 6.36
CA ARG A 70 1.51 6.44 6.09
C ARG A 70 1.43 7.87 6.64
N GLY A 71 0.42 8.23 7.45
CA GLY A 71 0.31 9.56 8.06
C GLY A 71 -1.06 10.23 7.89
N LEU A 72 -1.11 11.50 8.25
CA LEU A 72 -2.32 12.33 8.27
C LEU A 72 -2.57 12.97 6.90
N ILE A 73 -3.84 13.02 6.49
CA ILE A 73 -4.31 13.69 5.28
C ILE A 73 -5.52 14.53 5.64
N GLU A 74 -5.49 15.81 5.31
CA GLU A 74 -6.64 16.70 5.44
C GLU A 74 -7.41 16.73 4.12
N ARG A 75 -8.73 16.67 4.22
CA ARG A 75 -9.63 16.69 3.08
C ARG A 75 -10.71 17.73 3.36
N ASN A 76 -10.75 18.77 2.53
CA ASN A 76 -11.76 19.81 2.63
C ASN A 76 -12.88 19.51 1.65
N VAL A 77 -13.85 18.71 2.08
CA VAL A 77 -15.06 18.40 1.30
C VAL A 77 -16.25 18.76 2.18
N GLY A 78 -16.75 19.98 1.96
CA GLY A 78 -17.78 20.69 2.72
C GLY A 78 -19.18 20.08 2.67
N ASP A 79 -19.28 18.77 2.87
CA ASP A 79 -20.55 18.05 2.88
C ASP A 79 -20.55 16.93 3.92
N ASP A 80 -19.61 15.98 3.83
CA ASP A 80 -19.57 14.79 4.70
C ASP A 80 -18.15 14.27 4.97
N CYS A 81 -17.85 14.01 6.26
CA CYS A 81 -16.65 13.29 6.71
C CYS A 81 -16.98 11.81 7.02
N PRO A 82 -16.90 10.87 6.05
CA PRO A 82 -17.10 9.45 6.34
C PRO A 82 -16.06 8.93 7.34
N VAL A 83 -16.45 8.01 8.24
CA VAL A 83 -15.54 7.45 9.26
C VAL A 83 -14.35 6.71 8.65
N MET A 84 -14.55 6.07 7.50
CA MET A 84 -13.52 5.38 6.74
C MET A 84 -13.62 5.76 5.27
N VAL A 85 -12.48 6.06 4.65
CA VAL A 85 -12.40 6.39 3.23
C VAL A 85 -11.10 5.86 2.65
N ILE A 86 -11.15 5.38 1.41
CA ILE A 86 -9.97 5.00 0.65
C ILE A 86 -9.51 6.25 -0.11
N ILE A 87 -8.38 6.81 0.31
CA ILE A 87 -7.80 8.00 -0.30
C ILE A 87 -6.54 7.57 -1.06
N ASP A 88 -6.42 8.01 -2.30
CA ASP A 88 -5.15 7.97 -3.03
C ASP A 88 -4.33 9.20 -2.65
N ARG A 89 -3.14 8.97 -2.07
CA ARG A 89 -2.21 10.04 -1.72
C ARG A 89 -1.72 10.87 -2.89
N ARG A 90 -1.83 10.38 -4.13
CA ARG A 90 -1.41 11.13 -5.33
C ARG A 90 -2.40 12.23 -5.71
N THR A 91 -3.67 12.05 -5.34
CA THR A 91 -4.75 13.00 -5.63
C THR A 91 -5.15 13.81 -4.39
N GLY A 92 -4.85 13.30 -3.19
CA GLY A 92 -5.05 14.03 -1.94
C GLY A 92 -4.06 15.19 -1.79
N GLN A 93 -4.60 16.39 -1.55
CA GLN A 93 -3.84 17.59 -1.23
C GLN A 93 -3.11 17.37 0.11
N GLN A 94 -1.81 17.06 0.05
CA GLN A 94 -1.00 16.78 1.23
C GLN A 94 -0.57 18.10 1.87
N VAL A 95 -0.92 18.30 3.14
CA VAL A 95 -0.36 19.39 3.96
C VAL A 95 1.08 18.99 4.31
N TRP A 96 2.03 19.76 3.77
CA TRP A 96 3.39 19.78 4.28
C TRP A 96 3.37 20.62 5.56
N LEU A 97 3.63 19.97 6.70
CA LEU A 97 4.03 20.66 7.94
C LEU A 97 5.37 21.34 7.76
#